data_AF-A0A1I6N0H4-F1
#
_entry.id   AF-A0A1I6N0H4-F1
#
_cell.length_a   1.000
_cell.length_b   1.000
_cell.length_c   1.000
_cell.angle_alpha   90.00
_cell.angle_beta   90.00
_cell.angle_gamma   90.00
#
_symmetry.space_group_name_H-M   'P 1'
#
loop_
_entity.id
_entity.type
_entity.pdbx_description
1 polymer ?
#
loop_
_entity_poly.entity_id
_entity_poly.type
_entity_poly.pdbx_seq_one_letter_code
_entity_poly.pdbx_strand_id
1 'polypeptide(L)'
;MHPGYAVAMENSFAQSPLSRRRFLRQSFAWSALASMPSLQALAAAPVDPHAAHALILGDWGYLDKPGSDAAAFGHGFAAQGMVARGMRHYAQTANLRPDALFALGDNWYGDLPGGAQCPRWTEQFEKLYPAETFPGPVYSMLGNHDYQVMPADTNKVQAELEYARTGKGLDGKPTRWTLPDRWYTFDFPAHKPLIHFIVLDSNMPRPDGTWQHGHDFTLKPEEQAEQLRWFEAQLQKPRTTPFLGVLGHHPIYSNGPHGDHPVLIRDWDPLFRKYKVDLYMAGHDHDLQHLELDGHPTTHFLSGGGGADLYVLKVDGLDRGPYAQQVHGFSHLSVTPKALELRHLDADGRLLYGITRNTAGVVKPLGA
;
A
#
# COMPACT_ATOMS: atom_id res chain seq x y z
N MET A 1 53.55 8.99 19.47
CA MET A 1 52.98 7.79 20.12
C MET A 1 51.48 7.97 20.21
N HIS A 2 50.73 7.22 19.38
CA HIS A 2 49.38 6.69 19.62
C HIS A 2 48.95 5.97 18.33
N PRO A 3 48.78 4.65 18.32
CA PRO A 3 48.33 3.91 17.15
C PRO A 3 46.80 3.90 17.07
N GLY A 4 46.28 4.05 15.84
CA GLY A 4 44.86 3.95 15.52
C GLY A 4 44.36 2.50 15.56
N TYR A 5 43.15 2.34 16.08
CA TYR A 5 42.37 1.11 15.98
C TYR A 5 41.63 1.09 14.63
N ALA A 6 41.98 0.15 13.76
CA ALA A 6 41.13 -0.29 12.66
C ALA A 6 40.50 -1.63 13.08
N VAL A 7 39.19 -1.65 13.29
CA VAL A 7 38.43 -2.90 13.43
C VAL A 7 37.79 -3.18 12.07
N ALA A 8 38.32 -4.20 11.39
CA ALA A 8 37.64 -4.81 10.26
C ALA A 8 36.43 -5.59 10.78
N MET A 9 35.22 -5.22 10.36
CA MET A 9 34.05 -6.07 10.50
C MET A 9 33.94 -6.97 9.27
N GLU A 10 34.47 -8.18 9.36
CA GLU A 10 34.05 -9.30 8.52
C GLU A 10 32.66 -9.76 8.98
N ASN A 11 31.62 -9.43 8.22
CA ASN A 11 30.30 -10.05 8.38
C ASN A 11 30.28 -11.37 7.58
N SER A 12 30.74 -12.46 8.19
CA SER A 12 30.46 -13.81 7.68
C SER A 12 29.06 -14.26 8.11
N PHE A 13 28.04 -13.99 7.29
CA PHE A 13 26.76 -14.70 7.42
C PHE A 13 26.90 -16.11 6.81
N ALA A 14 27.48 -17.04 7.57
CA ALA A 14 27.38 -18.45 7.24
C ALA A 14 25.91 -18.88 7.41
N GLN A 15 25.17 -18.95 6.31
CA GLN A 15 23.81 -19.49 6.27
C GLN A 15 23.81 -20.94 6.76
N SER A 16 23.04 -21.24 7.81
CA SER A 16 22.92 -22.60 8.33
C SER A 16 22.34 -23.56 7.26
N PRO A 17 22.73 -24.85 7.25
CA PRO A 17 22.19 -25.84 6.30
C PRO A 17 20.66 -26.02 6.39
N LEU A 18 20.07 -25.70 7.54
CA LEU A 18 18.63 -25.74 7.78
C LEU A 18 17.90 -24.57 7.11
N SER A 19 18.50 -23.37 7.02
CA SER A 19 17.89 -22.22 6.32
C SER A 19 17.90 -22.43 4.82
N ARG A 20 18.98 -22.97 4.24
CA ARG A 20 19.03 -23.30 2.80
C ARG A 20 17.99 -24.35 2.39
N ARG A 21 17.77 -25.39 3.21
CA ARG A 21 16.75 -26.42 2.92
C ARG A 21 15.32 -25.91 3.07
N ARG A 22 15.07 -24.97 4.01
CA ARG A 22 13.76 -24.33 4.19
C ARG A 22 13.48 -23.33 3.07
N PHE A 23 14.46 -22.50 2.72
CA PHE A 23 14.45 -21.58 1.58
C PHE A 23 14.15 -22.31 0.27
N LEU A 24 14.92 -23.36 -0.07
CA LEU A 24 14.68 -24.15 -1.27
C LEU A 24 13.28 -24.79 -1.28
N ARG A 25 12.70 -25.16 -0.14
CA ARG A 25 11.32 -25.69 -0.08
C ARG A 25 10.25 -24.63 -0.29
N GLN A 26 10.43 -23.42 0.24
CA GLN A 26 9.50 -22.31 0.02
C GLN A 26 9.60 -21.79 -1.41
N SER A 27 10.82 -21.53 -1.90
CA SER A 27 11.05 -21.18 -3.31
C SER A 27 10.50 -22.27 -4.22
N PHE A 28 10.66 -23.56 -3.91
CA PHE A 28 10.08 -24.66 -4.70
C PHE A 28 8.54 -24.73 -4.59
N ALA A 29 7.95 -24.53 -3.41
CA ALA A 29 6.49 -24.52 -3.23
C ALA A 29 5.83 -23.39 -4.04
N TRP A 30 6.46 -22.21 -4.09
CA TRP A 30 5.95 -21.06 -4.86
C TRP A 30 6.35 -21.11 -6.35
N SER A 31 7.56 -21.59 -6.69
CA SER A 31 8.03 -21.73 -8.10
C SER A 31 7.36 -22.88 -8.85
N ALA A 32 7.01 -23.98 -8.17
CA ALA A 32 6.25 -25.08 -8.77
C ALA A 32 4.81 -24.65 -9.12
N LEU A 33 4.27 -23.63 -8.43
CA LEU A 33 2.98 -23.03 -8.75
C LEU A 33 3.09 -21.99 -9.89
N ALA A 34 4.22 -21.27 -9.98
CA ALA A 34 4.48 -20.28 -11.04
C ALA A 34 4.84 -20.91 -12.42
N SER A 35 5.23 -22.19 -12.47
CA SER A 35 5.68 -22.88 -13.68
C SER A 35 4.61 -23.74 -14.37
N MET A 36 3.35 -23.67 -13.94
CA MET A 36 2.22 -24.33 -14.61
C MET A 36 1.70 -23.45 -15.76
N PRO A 37 1.86 -23.87 -17.03
CA PRO A 37 1.37 -23.12 -18.17
C PRO A 37 -0.15 -23.33 -18.32
N SER A 38 -0.94 -22.55 -17.59
CA SER A 38 -2.25 -22.02 -18.00
C SER A 38 -2.86 -21.20 -16.87
N LEU A 39 -2.62 -19.88 -16.87
CA LEU A 39 -3.52 -18.89 -16.27
C LEU A 39 -4.83 -18.84 -17.10
N GLN A 40 -5.50 -19.98 -17.23
CA GLN A 40 -6.89 -20.05 -17.65
C GLN A 40 -7.69 -20.26 -16.36
N ALA A 41 -8.25 -19.15 -15.89
CA ALA A 41 -9.16 -19.07 -14.77
C ALA A 41 -8.64 -19.74 -13.48
N LEU A 42 -7.93 -18.96 -12.65
CA LEU A 42 -8.43 -18.87 -11.28
C LEU A 42 -9.88 -18.41 -11.43
N ALA A 43 -10.83 -19.36 -11.53
CA ALA A 43 -12.24 -19.05 -11.45
C ALA A 43 -12.35 -18.20 -10.19
N ALA A 44 -12.78 -16.94 -10.34
CA ALA A 44 -12.73 -15.96 -9.28
C ALA A 44 -13.32 -16.61 -8.02
N ALA A 45 -12.46 -17.02 -7.09
CA ALA A 45 -12.91 -17.76 -5.93
C ALA A 45 -13.99 -16.88 -5.29
N PRO A 46 -15.19 -17.42 -5.02
CA PRO A 46 -16.28 -16.58 -4.54
C PRO A 46 -15.79 -15.82 -3.30
N VAL A 47 -16.06 -14.52 -3.27
CA VAL A 47 -15.75 -13.69 -2.11
C VAL A 47 -16.70 -14.10 -1.00
N ASP A 48 -16.19 -14.27 0.23
CA ASP A 48 -17.02 -14.60 1.40
C ASP A 48 -17.95 -13.42 1.72
N PRO A 49 -19.28 -13.53 1.54
CA PRO A 49 -20.20 -12.40 1.76
C PRO A 49 -20.35 -12.00 3.23
N HIS A 50 -19.77 -12.77 4.16
CA HIS A 50 -19.80 -12.48 5.60
C HIS A 50 -18.48 -11.89 6.12
N ALA A 51 -17.47 -11.75 5.26
CA ALA A 51 -16.23 -11.07 5.60
C ALA A 51 -16.42 -9.54 5.58
N ALA A 52 -15.49 -8.84 6.22
CA ALA A 52 -15.33 -7.40 6.03
C ALA A 52 -14.42 -7.15 4.83
N HIS A 53 -14.79 -6.21 3.96
CA HIS A 53 -14.14 -6.01 2.67
C HIS A 53 -13.60 -4.60 2.47
N ALA A 54 -12.32 -4.49 2.10
CA ALA A 54 -11.72 -3.24 1.66
C ALA A 54 -11.11 -3.41 0.27
N LEU A 55 -11.32 -2.42 -0.61
CA LEU A 55 -10.53 -2.31 -1.84
C LEU A 55 -9.40 -1.30 -1.62
N ILE A 56 -8.26 -1.56 -2.26
CA ILE A 56 -6.99 -0.91 -1.94
C ILE A 56 -6.35 -0.44 -3.25
N LEU A 57 -5.86 0.79 -3.25
CA LEU A 57 -5.15 1.38 -4.38
C LEU A 57 -4.12 2.41 -3.88
N GLY A 58 -2.90 2.38 -4.42
CA GLY A 58 -1.89 3.42 -4.28
C GLY A 58 -1.60 4.08 -5.63
N ASP A 59 -0.94 5.23 -5.60
CA ASP A 59 -0.30 5.80 -6.80
C ASP A 59 -1.31 6.10 -7.92
N TRP A 60 -2.50 6.52 -7.50
CA TRP A 60 -3.68 6.58 -8.36
C TRP A 60 -3.95 7.96 -8.93
N GLY A 61 -3.48 9.03 -8.26
CA GLY A 61 -3.80 10.42 -8.60
C GLY A 61 -3.06 11.01 -9.79
N TYR A 62 -2.69 10.18 -10.77
CA TYR A 62 -1.77 10.58 -11.84
C TYR A 62 -2.39 11.63 -12.78
N LEU A 63 -1.55 12.51 -13.31
CA LEU A 63 -1.92 13.37 -14.44
C LEU A 63 -1.13 12.92 -15.66
N ASP A 64 -1.85 12.49 -16.71
CA ASP A 64 -1.26 12.11 -17.98
C ASP A 64 -0.48 13.30 -18.57
N LYS A 65 0.68 13.00 -19.16
CA LYS A 65 1.48 14.02 -19.85
C LYS A 65 0.70 14.61 -21.03
N PRO A 66 0.79 15.93 -21.29
CA PRO A 66 0.21 16.54 -22.49
C PRO A 66 0.68 15.82 -23.76
N GLY A 67 -0.25 15.38 -24.61
CA GLY A 67 0.06 14.68 -25.87
C GLY A 67 0.15 13.15 -25.80
N SER A 68 -0.14 12.55 -24.63
CA SER A 68 -0.44 11.12 -24.53
C SER A 68 -1.82 10.80 -25.14
N ASP A 69 -2.09 9.53 -25.48
CA ASP A 69 -3.38 9.04 -26.01
C ASP A 69 -4.58 9.18 -25.04
N ALA A 70 -4.48 10.07 -24.04
CA ALA A 70 -5.52 10.50 -23.11
C ALA A 70 -6.84 10.93 -23.79
N ALA A 71 -6.81 11.18 -25.10
CA ALA A 71 -7.98 11.44 -25.94
C ALA A 71 -9.03 10.30 -25.90
N ALA A 72 -8.65 9.07 -25.58
CA ALA A 72 -9.61 7.95 -25.47
C ALA A 72 -10.50 8.03 -24.21
N PHE A 73 -10.09 8.74 -23.16
CA PHE A 73 -10.80 8.80 -21.86
C PHE A 73 -11.22 10.20 -21.43
N GLY A 74 -11.00 11.21 -22.27
CA GLY A 74 -11.59 12.55 -22.13
C GLY A 74 -10.98 13.44 -21.04
N HIS A 75 -10.12 12.91 -20.18
CA HIS A 75 -9.45 13.64 -19.10
C HIS A 75 -8.08 13.02 -18.87
N GLY A 76 -7.03 13.84 -18.68
CA GLY A 76 -5.63 13.39 -18.59
C GLY A 76 -5.31 12.59 -17.32
N PHE A 77 -5.92 11.42 -17.16
CA PHE A 77 -5.71 10.40 -16.12
C PHE A 77 -6.30 9.03 -16.56
N ALA A 78 -5.95 8.60 -17.78
CA ALA A 78 -6.52 7.44 -18.45
C ALA A 78 -6.40 6.14 -17.64
N ALA A 79 -5.20 5.84 -17.12
CA ALA A 79 -4.92 4.61 -16.38
C ALA A 79 -5.70 4.54 -15.06
N GLN A 80 -5.75 5.63 -14.30
CA GLN A 80 -6.61 5.75 -13.12
C GLN A 80 -8.08 5.47 -13.48
N GLY A 81 -8.56 6.06 -14.58
CA GLY A 81 -9.93 5.83 -15.07
C GLY A 81 -10.20 4.37 -15.44
N MET A 82 -9.22 3.64 -15.97
CA MET A 82 -9.30 2.20 -16.22
C MET A 82 -9.45 1.42 -14.91
N VAL A 83 -8.53 1.64 -13.96
CA VAL A 83 -8.54 0.95 -12.66
C VAL A 83 -9.85 1.22 -11.90
N ALA A 84 -10.32 2.47 -11.87
CA ALA A 84 -11.59 2.82 -11.23
C ALA A 84 -12.80 2.11 -11.88
N ARG A 85 -12.80 1.92 -13.21
CA ARG A 85 -13.82 1.11 -13.89
C ARG A 85 -13.72 -0.37 -13.49
N GLY A 86 -12.52 -0.93 -13.45
CA GLY A 86 -12.26 -2.29 -12.98
C GLY A 86 -12.75 -2.53 -11.56
N MET A 87 -12.46 -1.60 -10.64
CA MET A 87 -12.95 -1.66 -9.26
C MET A 87 -14.48 -1.68 -9.19
N ARG A 88 -15.16 -0.82 -9.96
CA ARG A 88 -16.63 -0.79 -10.02
C ARG A 88 -17.20 -2.09 -10.61
N HIS A 89 -16.59 -2.58 -11.69
CA HIS A 89 -17.00 -3.85 -12.31
C HIS A 89 -16.79 -5.03 -11.37
N TYR A 90 -15.65 -5.11 -10.70
CA TYR A 90 -15.36 -6.13 -9.70
C TYR A 90 -16.35 -6.07 -8.53
N ALA A 91 -16.63 -4.89 -8.00
CA ALA A 91 -17.59 -4.74 -6.92
C ALA A 91 -18.99 -5.25 -7.32
N GLN A 92 -19.43 -4.93 -8.54
CA GLN A 92 -20.72 -5.40 -9.06
C GLN A 92 -20.74 -6.92 -9.29
N THR A 93 -19.73 -7.47 -9.97
CA THR A 93 -19.67 -8.89 -10.33
C THR A 93 -19.47 -9.80 -9.12
N ALA A 94 -18.72 -9.34 -8.12
CA ALA A 94 -18.53 -10.05 -6.85
C ALA A 94 -19.69 -9.81 -5.85
N ASN A 95 -20.71 -9.03 -6.22
CA ASN A 95 -21.78 -8.57 -5.31
C ASN A 95 -21.22 -7.98 -4.00
N LEU A 96 -20.13 -7.23 -4.14
CA LEU A 96 -19.37 -6.63 -3.06
C LEU A 96 -19.89 -5.23 -2.77
N ARG A 97 -20.11 -4.95 -1.49
CA ARG A 97 -20.29 -3.59 -0.99
C ARG A 97 -19.14 -3.31 0.00
N PRO A 98 -18.01 -2.73 -0.46
CA PRO A 98 -16.84 -2.56 0.39
C PRO A 98 -17.15 -1.72 1.63
N ASP A 99 -16.68 -2.19 2.79
CA ASP A 99 -16.74 -1.49 4.07
C ASP A 99 -15.79 -0.29 4.11
N ALA A 100 -14.74 -0.29 3.29
CA ALA A 100 -13.79 0.82 3.16
C ALA A 100 -13.04 0.79 1.81
N LEU A 101 -12.40 1.92 1.48
CA LEU A 101 -11.28 1.97 0.55
C LEU A 101 -10.00 2.36 1.30
N PHE A 102 -8.85 1.81 0.90
CA PHE A 102 -7.54 2.25 1.39
C PHE A 102 -6.77 2.92 0.25
N ALA A 103 -6.52 4.22 0.39
CA ALA A 103 -5.70 5.01 -0.53
C ALA A 103 -4.27 5.08 0.00
N LEU A 104 -3.34 4.36 -0.64
CA LEU A 104 -1.98 4.12 -0.13
C LEU A 104 -0.98 5.24 -0.47
N GLY A 105 -1.44 6.49 -0.60
CA GLY A 105 -0.60 7.64 -0.92
C GLY A 105 -0.31 7.85 -2.41
N ASP A 106 0.38 8.94 -2.70
CA ASP A 106 0.51 9.53 -4.03
C ASP A 106 -0.87 9.79 -4.64
N ASN A 107 -1.67 10.49 -3.83
CA ASN A 107 -3.05 10.83 -4.12
C ASN A 107 -3.16 11.94 -5.16
N TRP A 108 -2.13 12.78 -5.29
CA TRP A 108 -2.11 13.91 -6.21
C TRP A 108 -0.75 14.08 -6.89
N TYR A 109 -0.58 13.52 -8.09
CA TYR A 109 0.57 13.85 -8.93
C TYR A 109 0.37 15.22 -9.59
N GLY A 110 1.44 16.00 -9.72
CA GLY A 110 1.38 17.32 -10.35
C GLY A 110 0.67 18.38 -9.50
N ASP A 111 0.24 19.45 -10.17
CA ASP A 111 -0.41 20.62 -9.58
C ASP A 111 -1.78 20.30 -8.97
N LEU A 112 -2.02 20.82 -7.76
CA LEU A 112 -3.33 20.80 -7.10
C LEU A 112 -3.83 22.25 -6.85
N PRO A 113 -4.10 23.03 -7.91
CA PRO A 113 -4.40 24.46 -7.76
C PRO A 113 -5.61 24.69 -6.87
N GLY A 114 -5.48 25.60 -5.90
CA GLY A 114 -6.51 25.88 -4.90
C GLY A 114 -6.60 24.84 -3.76
N GLY A 115 -5.67 23.89 -3.70
CA GLY A 115 -5.54 22.92 -2.62
C GLY A 115 -6.83 22.12 -2.37
N ALA A 116 -7.41 22.27 -1.18
CA ALA A 116 -8.64 21.59 -0.78
C ALA A 116 -9.85 21.96 -1.66
N GLN A 117 -9.80 23.06 -2.40
CA GLN A 117 -10.86 23.50 -3.31
C GLN A 117 -10.59 23.13 -4.78
N CYS A 118 -9.53 22.35 -5.04
CA CYS A 118 -9.17 21.95 -6.39
C CYS A 118 -10.26 21.06 -7.03
N PRO A 119 -10.72 21.32 -8.27
CA PRO A 119 -11.70 20.48 -8.97
C PRO A 119 -11.29 19.00 -9.10
N ARG A 120 -9.99 18.69 -9.00
CA ARG A 120 -9.46 17.32 -9.02
C ARG A 120 -10.07 16.42 -7.92
N TRP A 121 -10.45 16.97 -6.77
CA TRP A 121 -11.20 16.23 -5.74
C TRP A 121 -12.51 15.66 -6.30
N THR A 122 -13.22 16.41 -7.12
CA THR A 122 -14.44 15.92 -7.76
C THR A 122 -14.12 14.97 -8.91
N GLU A 123 -13.16 15.32 -9.77
CA GLU A 123 -12.91 14.63 -11.03
C GLU A 123 -12.18 13.30 -10.86
N GLN A 124 -11.15 13.26 -10.02
CA GLN A 124 -10.30 12.08 -9.82
C GLN A 124 -10.68 11.28 -8.58
N PHE A 125 -11.35 11.87 -7.59
CA PHE A 125 -11.77 11.14 -6.40
C PHE A 125 -13.29 10.85 -6.39
N GLU A 126 -14.14 11.86 -6.17
CA GLU A 126 -15.56 11.61 -5.90
C GLU A 126 -16.30 10.95 -7.09
N LYS A 127 -16.01 11.36 -8.33
CA LYS A 127 -16.64 10.77 -9.54
C LYS A 127 -16.10 9.39 -9.90
N LEU A 128 -14.80 9.14 -9.70
CA LEU A 128 -14.19 7.85 -10.03
C LEU A 128 -14.50 6.79 -8.99
N TYR A 129 -14.66 7.19 -7.72
CA TYR A 129 -14.95 6.28 -6.63
C TYR A 129 -16.27 6.64 -5.95
N PRO A 130 -17.43 6.60 -6.64
CA PRO A 130 -18.70 7.11 -6.13
C PRO A 130 -19.22 6.36 -4.89
N ALA A 131 -19.87 7.08 -3.97
CA ALA A 131 -20.38 6.54 -2.71
C ALA A 131 -21.44 5.44 -2.89
N GLU A 132 -22.17 5.45 -4.01
CA GLU A 132 -23.16 4.42 -4.35
C GLU A 132 -22.50 3.05 -4.55
N THR A 133 -21.26 3.02 -5.02
CA THR A 133 -20.48 1.78 -5.19
C THR A 133 -19.54 1.54 -4.00
N PHE A 134 -18.96 2.60 -3.44
CA PHE A 134 -17.97 2.55 -2.37
C PHE A 134 -18.44 3.39 -1.17
N PRO A 135 -19.41 2.90 -0.38
CA PRO A 135 -20.08 3.72 0.63
C PRO A 135 -19.26 3.97 1.90
N GLY A 136 -18.25 3.14 2.15
CA GLY A 136 -17.40 3.22 3.33
C GLY A 136 -16.42 4.40 3.33
N PRO A 137 -15.75 4.66 4.47
CA PRO A 137 -14.65 5.61 4.53
C PRO A 137 -13.53 5.24 3.55
N VAL A 138 -12.84 6.27 3.05
CA VAL A 138 -11.60 6.15 2.29
C VAL A 138 -10.47 6.52 3.22
N TYR A 139 -9.87 5.51 3.88
CA TYR A 139 -8.72 5.72 4.75
C TYR A 139 -7.51 6.02 3.86
N SER A 140 -7.05 7.25 3.92
CA SER A 140 -5.95 7.74 3.09
C SER A 140 -4.67 7.93 3.89
N MET A 141 -3.54 7.85 3.21
CA MET A 141 -2.25 8.28 3.70
C MET A 141 -1.55 9.13 2.65
N LEU A 142 -0.47 9.78 3.04
CA LEU A 142 0.32 10.66 2.17
C LEU A 142 1.48 9.88 1.55
N GLY A 143 1.77 10.17 0.28
CA GLY A 143 2.96 9.72 -0.43
C GLY A 143 3.95 10.86 -0.73
N ASN A 144 5.03 10.54 -1.44
CA ASN A 144 6.05 11.54 -1.80
C ASN A 144 5.50 12.64 -2.72
N HIS A 145 4.59 12.31 -3.64
CA HIS A 145 3.96 13.31 -4.51
C HIS A 145 3.03 14.25 -3.74
N ASP A 146 2.43 13.80 -2.65
CA ASP A 146 1.61 14.64 -1.77
C ASP A 146 2.47 15.63 -0.95
N TYR A 147 3.75 15.31 -0.80
CA TYR A 147 4.77 16.15 -0.16
C TYR A 147 5.47 17.12 -1.13
N GLN A 148 4.81 17.46 -2.23
CA GLN A 148 5.28 18.48 -3.16
C GLN A 148 4.49 19.79 -2.95
N VAL A 149 5.19 20.92 -2.93
CA VAL A 149 4.58 22.25 -3.00
C VAL A 149 4.32 22.59 -4.46
N MET A 150 3.14 22.20 -4.94
CA MET A 150 2.79 22.24 -6.36
C MET A 150 1.28 22.53 -6.58
N PRO A 151 0.91 23.67 -7.19
CA PRO A 151 1.77 24.78 -7.63
C PRO A 151 2.50 25.46 -6.45
N ALA A 152 3.38 26.44 -6.73
CA ALA A 152 4.33 27.00 -5.76
C ALA A 152 3.75 27.56 -4.44
N ASP A 153 2.44 27.78 -4.37
CA ASP A 153 1.69 28.26 -3.21
C ASP A 153 0.84 27.17 -2.52
N THR A 154 0.86 25.94 -3.03
CA THR A 154 0.00 24.85 -2.56
C THR A 154 0.82 23.76 -1.87
N ASN A 155 0.71 23.68 -0.55
CA ASN A 155 1.16 22.53 0.21
C ASN A 155 0.09 21.42 0.16
N LYS A 156 0.33 20.35 -0.59
CA LYS A 156 -0.66 19.28 -0.81
C LYS A 156 -0.97 18.47 0.44
N VAL A 157 0.02 18.22 1.31
CA VAL A 157 -0.23 17.66 2.66
C VAL A 157 -1.27 18.47 3.43
N GLN A 158 -1.15 19.80 3.47
CA GLN A 158 -2.16 20.63 4.14
C GLN A 158 -3.51 20.62 3.42
N ALA A 159 -3.51 20.63 2.09
CA ALA A 159 -4.73 20.58 1.30
C ALA A 159 -5.55 19.31 1.57
N GLU A 160 -4.92 18.15 1.70
CA GLU A 160 -5.60 16.88 1.97
C GLU A 160 -6.16 16.81 3.39
N LEU A 161 -5.40 17.30 4.38
CA LEU A 161 -5.86 17.42 5.76
C LEU A 161 -7.03 18.40 5.88
N GLU A 162 -6.98 19.51 5.14
CA GLU A 162 -8.07 20.49 5.09
C GLU A 162 -9.32 19.90 4.44
N TYR A 163 -9.18 19.23 3.28
CA TYR A 163 -10.30 18.57 2.61
C TYR A 163 -10.99 17.56 3.53
N ALA A 164 -10.22 16.69 4.22
CA ALA A 164 -10.75 15.75 5.21
C ALA A 164 -11.52 16.47 6.34
N ARG A 165 -10.96 17.57 6.86
CA ARG A 165 -11.55 18.34 7.97
C ARG A 165 -12.86 19.00 7.60
N THR A 166 -13.08 19.35 6.33
CA THR A 166 -14.34 19.95 5.89
C THR A 166 -15.54 19.01 6.10
N GLY A 167 -15.30 17.70 6.09
CA GLY A 167 -16.33 16.67 6.14
C GLY A 167 -17.27 16.68 4.93
N LYS A 168 -16.98 17.46 3.88
CA LYS A 168 -17.84 17.63 2.71
C LYS A 168 -17.03 17.67 1.42
N GLY A 169 -17.58 17.08 0.36
CA GLY A 169 -17.07 17.29 -0.99
C GLY A 169 -17.42 18.68 -1.52
N LEU A 170 -16.85 19.02 -2.67
CA LEU A 170 -17.10 20.31 -3.33
C LEU A 170 -18.56 20.50 -3.79
N ASP A 171 -19.32 19.40 -3.92
CA ASP A 171 -20.76 19.42 -4.19
C ASP A 171 -21.62 19.62 -2.91
N GLY A 172 -20.98 19.80 -1.75
CA GLY A 172 -21.61 20.04 -0.46
C GLY A 172 -22.12 18.78 0.25
N LYS A 173 -22.00 17.59 -0.36
CA LYS A 173 -22.37 16.31 0.27
C LYS A 173 -21.28 15.83 1.22
N PRO A 174 -21.57 14.93 2.18
CA PRO A 174 -20.54 14.33 3.01
C PRO A 174 -19.45 13.64 2.17
N THR A 175 -18.18 13.99 2.42
CA THR A 175 -17.07 13.25 1.79
C THR A 175 -16.74 11.99 2.59
N ARG A 176 -16.24 10.97 1.91
CA ARG A 176 -15.71 9.74 2.54
C ARG A 176 -14.21 9.83 2.82
N TRP A 177 -13.55 10.87 2.30
CA TRP A 177 -12.11 11.06 2.48
C TRP A 177 -11.75 11.16 3.96
N THR A 178 -10.95 10.20 4.44
CA THR A 178 -10.60 10.05 5.85
C THR A 178 -9.09 10.16 6.01
N LEU A 179 -8.63 11.34 6.43
CA LEU A 179 -7.24 11.66 6.74
C LEU A 179 -7.21 12.61 7.96
N PRO A 180 -7.39 12.10 9.20
CA PRO A 180 -7.51 12.96 10.38
C PRO A 180 -6.18 13.60 10.80
N ASP A 181 -5.07 12.94 10.51
CA ASP A 181 -3.70 13.39 10.76
C ASP A 181 -2.74 12.63 9.81
N ARG A 182 -1.45 13.00 9.78
CA ARG A 182 -0.42 12.36 8.95
C ARG A 182 -0.16 10.90 9.33
N TRP A 183 -0.29 10.57 10.61
CA TRP A 183 -0.28 9.21 11.13
C TRP A 183 -1.40 9.04 12.14
N TYR A 184 -2.12 7.93 12.05
CA TYR A 184 -3.32 7.70 12.85
C TYR A 184 -3.64 6.21 12.92
N THR A 185 -4.65 5.83 13.70
CA THR A 185 -5.11 4.44 13.80
C THR A 185 -6.58 4.34 13.45
N PHE A 186 -7.00 3.18 12.94
CA PHE A 186 -8.41 2.84 12.80
C PHE A 186 -8.64 1.34 12.97
N ASP A 187 -9.87 1.00 13.35
CA ASP A 187 -10.32 -0.36 13.54
C ASP A 187 -11.18 -0.78 12.33
N PHE A 188 -10.92 -1.96 11.77
CA PHE A 188 -11.61 -2.45 10.58
C PHE A 188 -12.19 -3.87 10.78
N PRO A 189 -13.45 -4.12 10.38
CA PRO A 189 -14.46 -3.12 10.03
C PRO A 189 -14.80 -2.23 11.25
N ALA A 190 -15.44 -1.08 11.02
CA ALA A 190 -15.77 -0.12 12.09
C ALA A 190 -16.67 -0.71 13.20
N HIS A 191 -17.46 -1.74 12.87
CA HIS A 191 -18.29 -2.47 13.83
C HIS A 191 -17.77 -3.90 14.02
N LYS A 192 -17.48 -4.30 15.26
CA LYS A 192 -16.86 -5.59 15.60
C LYS A 192 -15.51 -5.78 14.89
N PRO A 193 -14.51 -4.96 15.25
CA PRO A 193 -13.26 -4.92 14.49
C PRO A 193 -12.49 -6.23 14.54
N LEU A 194 -11.92 -6.57 13.39
CA LEU A 194 -11.19 -7.81 13.16
C LEU A 194 -9.70 -7.56 12.94
N ILE A 195 -9.34 -6.35 12.49
CA ILE A 195 -7.97 -5.90 12.34
C ILE A 195 -7.86 -4.47 12.87
N HIS A 196 -6.80 -4.22 13.64
CA HIS A 196 -6.41 -2.86 14.03
C HIS A 196 -5.35 -2.38 13.04
N PHE A 197 -5.57 -1.23 12.41
CA PHE A 197 -4.61 -0.61 11.50
C PHE A 197 -3.92 0.58 12.12
N ILE A 198 -2.60 0.64 11.95
CA ILE A 198 -1.77 1.80 12.23
C ILE A 198 -1.28 2.38 10.89
N VAL A 199 -1.65 3.61 10.60
CA VAL A 199 -1.22 4.36 9.41
C VAL A 199 -0.03 5.22 9.78
N LEU A 200 1.05 5.09 9.03
CA LEU A 200 2.30 5.82 9.22
C LEU A 200 2.61 6.67 8.00
N ASP A 201 3.16 7.86 8.24
CA ASP A 201 3.70 8.70 7.19
C ASP A 201 5.14 8.25 6.90
N SER A 202 5.30 7.63 5.73
CA SER A 202 6.56 7.02 5.29
C SER A 202 7.50 7.98 4.56
N ASN A 203 7.15 9.26 4.40
CA ASN A 203 7.92 10.19 3.60
C ASN A 203 9.16 10.70 4.36
N MET A 204 10.17 9.84 4.41
CA MET A 204 11.42 10.01 5.14
C MET A 204 12.52 10.61 4.25
N PRO A 205 13.44 11.44 4.80
CA PRO A 205 14.63 11.86 4.07
C PRO A 205 15.55 10.65 3.80
N ARG A 206 16.48 10.80 2.84
CA ARG A 206 17.47 9.76 2.51
C ARG A 206 18.32 9.52 3.75
N PRO A 207 19.01 8.38 3.84
CA PRO A 207 20.00 8.16 4.89
C PRO A 207 21.06 9.26 5.01
N ASP A 208 21.39 9.96 3.92
CA ASP A 208 22.33 11.09 3.90
C ASP A 208 21.64 12.46 4.10
N GLY A 209 20.33 12.48 4.36
CA GLY A 209 19.52 13.68 4.54
C GLY A 209 19.03 14.35 3.24
N THR A 210 19.38 13.81 2.06
CA THR A 210 19.14 14.46 0.76
C THR A 210 17.84 13.99 0.09
N TRP A 211 16.71 14.66 0.33
CA TRP A 211 15.54 14.59 -0.57
C TRP A 211 14.93 15.95 -0.87
N GLN A 212 15.43 17.03 -0.25
CA GLN A 212 14.91 18.37 -0.48
C GLN A 212 15.50 18.95 -1.75
N HIS A 213 14.75 18.87 -2.84
CA HIS A 213 15.07 19.53 -4.11
C HIS A 213 13.82 20.19 -4.69
N GLY A 214 13.96 21.45 -5.12
CA GLY A 214 12.88 22.17 -5.80
C GLY A 214 11.61 22.30 -4.95
N HIS A 215 10.57 21.57 -5.36
CA HIS A 215 9.24 21.62 -4.78
C HIS A 215 9.00 20.56 -3.69
N ASP A 216 9.93 19.63 -3.49
CA ASP A 216 9.73 18.46 -2.63
C ASP A 216 10.15 18.75 -1.18
N PHE A 217 9.39 18.24 -0.21
CA PHE A 217 9.78 18.20 1.21
C PHE A 217 9.48 16.84 1.84
N THR A 218 9.90 16.62 3.08
CA THR A 218 9.70 15.37 3.82
C THR A 218 9.39 15.66 5.29
N LEU A 219 9.12 14.62 6.08
CA LEU A 219 9.08 14.75 7.54
C LEU A 219 10.40 15.32 8.07
N LYS A 220 10.30 16.24 9.02
CA LYS A 220 11.45 16.78 9.75
C LYS A 220 11.94 15.79 10.82
N PRO A 221 13.21 15.82 11.25
CA PRO A 221 13.76 14.86 12.23
C PRO A 221 12.93 14.70 13.52
N GLU A 222 12.39 15.79 14.02
CA GLU A 222 11.51 15.89 15.19
C GLU A 222 10.16 15.19 14.97
N GLU A 223 9.59 15.32 13.77
CA GLU A 223 8.34 14.65 13.37
C GLU A 223 8.58 13.14 13.17
N GLN A 224 9.73 12.76 12.59
CA GLN A 224 10.13 11.35 12.47
C GLN A 224 10.27 10.70 13.85
N ALA A 225 10.96 11.38 14.78
CA ALA A 225 11.15 10.90 16.13
C ALA A 225 9.83 10.85 16.92
N GLU A 226 8.94 11.82 16.70
CA GLU A 226 7.58 11.82 17.26
C GLU A 226 6.76 10.63 16.75
N GLN A 227 6.70 10.45 15.43
CA GLN A 227 5.98 9.34 14.83
C GLN A 227 6.50 7.98 15.31
N LEU A 228 7.83 7.80 15.40
CA LEU A 228 8.41 6.54 15.84
C LEU A 228 8.06 6.22 17.30
N ARG A 229 8.12 7.22 18.20
CA ARG A 229 7.67 7.06 19.60
C ARG A 229 6.18 6.76 19.67
N TRP A 230 5.38 7.47 18.89
CA TRP A 230 3.94 7.27 18.84
C TRP A 230 3.60 5.86 18.31
N PHE A 231 4.31 5.40 17.29
CA PHE A 231 4.13 4.09 16.69
C PHE A 231 4.45 2.97 17.68
N GLU A 232 5.60 3.02 18.35
CA GLU A 232 5.94 2.04 19.39
C GLU A 232 4.90 2.07 20.52
N ALA A 233 4.40 3.26 20.91
CA ALA A 233 3.34 3.36 21.91
C ALA A 233 2.01 2.74 21.46
N GLN A 234 1.64 2.83 20.16
CA GLN A 234 0.46 2.12 19.64
C GLN A 234 0.65 0.60 19.71
N LEU A 235 1.83 0.10 19.30
CA LEU A 235 2.15 -1.33 19.32
C LEU A 235 2.20 -1.94 20.72
N GLN A 236 2.49 -1.13 21.74
CA GLN A 236 2.49 -1.56 23.14
C GLN A 236 1.09 -1.72 23.73
N LYS A 237 0.04 -1.18 23.09
CA LYS A 237 -1.33 -1.32 23.56
C LYS A 237 -1.77 -2.79 23.51
N PRO A 238 -2.60 -3.27 24.46
CA PRO A 238 -3.15 -4.62 24.41
C PRO A 238 -3.90 -4.86 23.10
N ARG A 239 -3.56 -5.94 22.41
CA ARG A 239 -4.22 -6.35 21.17
C ARG A 239 -5.65 -6.83 21.46
N THR A 240 -6.63 -6.13 20.89
CA THR A 240 -8.08 -6.43 21.03
C THR A 240 -8.68 -7.09 19.78
N THR A 241 -7.93 -7.15 18.70
CA THR A 241 -8.36 -7.66 17.38
C THR A 241 -7.58 -8.92 16.95
N PRO A 242 -8.21 -9.82 16.18
CA PRO A 242 -7.56 -10.98 15.57
C PRO A 242 -6.31 -10.68 14.75
N PHE A 243 -6.18 -9.49 14.15
CA PHE A 243 -5.05 -9.09 13.29
C PHE A 243 -4.54 -7.68 13.61
N LEU A 244 -3.25 -7.45 13.37
CA LEU A 244 -2.62 -6.13 13.44
C LEU A 244 -2.01 -5.79 12.07
N GLY A 245 -2.48 -4.70 11.47
CA GLY A 245 -1.98 -4.19 10.19
C GLY A 245 -1.26 -2.85 10.34
N VAL A 246 -0.27 -2.61 9.49
CA VAL A 246 0.38 -1.31 9.34
C VAL A 246 0.26 -0.86 7.88
N LEU A 247 -0.03 0.41 7.65
CA LEU A 247 -0.09 1.03 6.33
C LEU A 247 0.94 2.15 6.23
N GLY A 248 1.59 2.28 5.08
CA GLY A 248 2.42 3.43 4.72
C GLY A 248 2.64 3.47 3.22
N HIS A 249 2.95 4.62 2.65
CA HIS A 249 3.11 4.74 1.20
C HIS A 249 4.34 3.99 0.64
N HIS A 250 5.53 4.26 1.17
CA HIS A 250 6.77 3.63 0.71
C HIS A 250 6.93 2.23 1.30
N PRO A 251 7.29 1.20 0.50
CA PRO A 251 7.50 -0.15 1.01
C PRO A 251 8.76 -0.26 1.89
N ILE A 252 8.73 -1.14 2.90
CA ILE A 252 9.95 -1.52 3.66
C ILE A 252 10.88 -2.35 2.75
N TYR A 253 10.30 -3.31 2.04
CA TYR A 253 10.98 -4.19 1.09
C TYR A 253 10.23 -4.16 -0.24
N SER A 254 10.96 -4.13 -1.35
CA SER A 254 10.35 -4.13 -2.69
C SER A 254 11.26 -4.76 -3.74
N ASN A 255 10.64 -5.43 -4.70
CA ASN A 255 11.28 -5.91 -5.94
C ASN A 255 11.23 -4.88 -7.08
N GLY A 256 10.55 -3.75 -6.87
CA GLY A 256 10.43 -2.64 -7.80
C GLY A 256 11.71 -1.81 -7.90
N PRO A 257 11.74 -0.75 -8.73
CA PRO A 257 12.93 0.04 -8.96
C PRO A 257 13.39 0.86 -7.76
N HIS A 258 12.48 1.22 -6.84
CA HIS A 258 12.84 1.98 -5.63
C HIS A 258 13.48 1.09 -4.57
N GLY A 259 13.08 -0.18 -4.54
CA GLY A 259 13.72 -1.23 -3.73
C GLY A 259 13.47 -1.09 -2.23
N ASP A 260 14.33 -1.74 -1.45
CA ASP A 260 14.28 -1.71 0.02
C ASP A 260 14.48 -0.30 0.58
N HIS A 261 13.63 0.13 1.52
CA HIS A 261 13.74 1.45 2.13
C HIS A 261 14.60 1.41 3.42
N PRO A 262 15.86 1.89 3.39
CA PRO A 262 16.82 1.68 4.48
C PRO A 262 16.40 2.30 5.82
N VAL A 263 15.76 3.48 5.80
CA VAL A 263 15.27 4.15 7.02
C VAL A 263 14.13 3.34 7.66
N LEU A 264 13.16 2.86 6.88
CA LEU A 264 12.05 2.07 7.40
C LEU A 264 12.51 0.69 7.88
N ILE A 265 13.50 0.07 7.21
CA ILE A 265 14.14 -1.15 7.70
C ILE A 265 14.84 -0.90 9.05
N ARG A 266 15.50 0.24 9.22
CA ARG A 266 16.15 0.57 10.49
C ARG A 266 15.14 0.79 11.62
N ASP A 267 14.07 1.54 11.34
CA ASP A 267 13.19 2.08 12.38
C ASP A 267 11.91 1.27 12.61
N TRP A 268 11.32 0.71 11.57
CA TRP A 268 10.00 0.04 11.63
C TRP A 268 10.11 -1.48 11.68
N ASP A 269 10.98 -2.09 10.87
CA ASP A 269 11.13 -3.57 10.82
C ASP A 269 11.41 -4.20 12.19
N PRO A 270 12.27 -3.65 13.08
CA PRO A 270 12.48 -4.20 14.41
C PRO A 270 11.20 -4.21 15.25
N LEU A 271 10.35 -3.18 15.09
CA LEU A 271 9.07 -3.09 15.78
C LEU A 271 8.06 -4.09 15.19
N PHE A 272 8.02 -4.27 13.87
CA PHE A 272 7.17 -5.27 13.23
C PHE A 272 7.48 -6.68 13.73
N ARG A 273 8.78 -7.00 13.85
CA ARG A 273 9.24 -8.29 14.40
C ARG A 273 8.92 -8.44 15.88
N LYS A 274 9.21 -7.41 16.70
CA LYS A 274 8.98 -7.41 18.16
C LYS A 274 7.51 -7.59 18.52
N TYR A 275 6.63 -6.87 17.82
CA TYR A 275 5.18 -6.84 18.10
C TYR A 275 4.35 -7.74 17.20
N LYS A 276 4.99 -8.50 16.30
CA LYS A 276 4.35 -9.47 15.39
C LYS A 276 3.23 -8.84 14.56
N VAL A 277 3.55 -7.76 13.85
CA VAL A 277 2.65 -7.16 12.86
C VAL A 277 2.30 -8.22 11.81
N ASP A 278 1.01 -8.40 11.51
CA ASP A 278 0.56 -9.48 10.62
C ASP A 278 0.64 -9.08 9.14
N LEU A 279 0.27 -7.84 8.83
CA LEU A 279 0.14 -7.32 7.48
C LEU A 279 0.74 -5.93 7.37
N TYR A 280 1.53 -5.70 6.34
CA TYR A 280 1.97 -4.39 5.92
C TYR A 280 1.54 -4.13 4.47
N MET A 281 0.93 -2.97 4.22
CA MET A 281 0.51 -2.58 2.88
C MET A 281 1.10 -1.24 2.48
N ALA A 282 1.54 -1.17 1.22
CA ALA A 282 2.20 -0.01 0.64
C ALA A 282 1.92 0.16 -0.86
N GLY A 283 2.26 1.33 -1.41
CA GLY A 283 2.24 1.64 -2.84
C GLY A 283 3.67 1.95 -3.31
N HIS A 284 3.87 3.14 -3.88
CA HIS A 284 5.12 3.78 -4.30
C HIS A 284 5.83 3.12 -5.49
N ASP A 285 6.07 1.82 -5.43
CA ASP A 285 6.44 1.08 -6.63
C ASP A 285 5.18 0.82 -7.45
N HIS A 286 5.13 1.39 -8.66
CA HIS A 286 4.00 1.35 -9.57
C HIS A 286 3.82 -0.04 -10.22
N ASP A 287 3.54 -1.03 -9.38
CA ASP A 287 3.32 -2.44 -9.69
C ASP A 287 2.48 -3.11 -8.58
N LEU A 288 2.25 -4.42 -8.68
CA LEU A 288 1.58 -5.22 -7.65
C LEU A 288 2.52 -6.31 -7.13
N GLN A 289 2.71 -6.41 -5.81
CA GLN A 289 3.61 -7.39 -5.21
C GLN A 289 3.05 -8.06 -3.95
N HIS A 290 3.55 -9.24 -3.67
CA HIS A 290 3.39 -9.93 -2.38
C HIS A 290 4.73 -10.53 -1.98
N LEU A 291 5.23 -10.10 -0.82
CA LEU A 291 6.52 -10.52 -0.27
C LEU A 291 6.35 -11.23 1.08
N GLU A 292 7.02 -12.37 1.20
CA GLU A 292 7.07 -13.23 2.38
C GLU A 292 8.53 -13.52 2.69
N LEU A 293 9.07 -12.85 3.72
CA LEU A 293 10.47 -12.93 4.09
C LEU A 293 10.67 -14.04 5.14
N ASP A 294 11.70 -14.90 4.96
CA ASP A 294 11.94 -16.02 5.89
C ASP A 294 12.13 -15.54 7.34
N GLY A 295 11.38 -16.15 8.25
CA GLY A 295 11.36 -15.78 9.66
C GLY A 295 10.76 -14.41 9.99
N HIS A 296 10.21 -13.68 9.02
CA HIS A 296 9.49 -12.44 9.25
C HIS A 296 8.00 -12.73 9.59
N PRO A 297 7.39 -12.10 10.60
CA PRO A 297 5.99 -12.38 10.97
C PRO A 297 4.95 -11.71 10.04
N THR A 298 5.39 -10.72 9.28
CA THR A 298 4.55 -9.82 8.48
C THR A 298 4.55 -10.20 7.01
N THR A 299 3.34 -10.34 6.48
CA THR A 299 3.05 -10.34 5.04
C THR A 299 3.18 -8.92 4.49
N HIS A 300 4.00 -8.70 3.46
CA HIS A 300 4.11 -7.40 2.80
C HIS A 300 3.35 -7.44 1.47
N PHE A 301 2.38 -6.54 1.29
CA PHE A 301 1.47 -6.58 0.16
C PHE A 301 1.40 -5.20 -0.50
N LEU A 302 1.98 -5.07 -1.70
CA LEU A 302 2.17 -3.79 -2.38
C LEU A 302 1.16 -3.62 -3.51
N SER A 303 0.50 -2.45 -3.56
CA SER A 303 -0.59 -2.14 -4.48
C SER A 303 -0.44 -0.75 -5.11
N GLY A 304 0.67 -0.49 -5.80
CA GLY A 304 0.96 0.81 -6.45
C GLY A 304 0.56 0.91 -7.93
N GLY A 305 -0.15 -0.07 -8.48
CA GLY A 305 -0.61 -0.06 -9.88
C GLY A 305 -1.82 0.86 -10.17
N GLY A 306 -2.18 1.80 -9.29
CA GLY A 306 -3.50 2.44 -9.29
C GLY A 306 -3.73 3.50 -10.38
N GLY A 307 -2.67 4.03 -11.00
CA GLY A 307 -2.82 5.02 -12.08
C GLY A 307 -1.53 5.55 -12.69
N ALA A 308 -0.46 5.71 -11.92
CA ALA A 308 0.80 6.23 -12.43
C ALA A 308 1.56 5.25 -13.35
N ASP A 309 2.49 5.78 -14.15
CA ASP A 309 3.28 5.02 -15.13
C ASP A 309 3.99 3.81 -14.49
N LEU A 310 3.73 2.60 -14.99
CA LEU A 310 4.21 1.37 -14.36
C LEU A 310 5.73 1.21 -14.42
N TYR A 311 6.30 0.65 -13.35
CA TYR A 311 7.73 0.37 -13.28
C TYR A 311 8.12 -1.03 -13.75
N VAL A 312 9.29 -1.14 -14.37
CA VAL A 312 9.92 -2.43 -14.66
C VAL A 312 10.52 -2.98 -13.36
N LEU A 313 10.16 -4.22 -13.01
CA LEU A 313 10.69 -4.93 -11.84
C LEU A 313 12.22 -5.09 -11.96
N LYS A 314 12.96 -4.80 -10.88
CA LYS A 314 14.44 -4.86 -10.87
C LYS A 314 15.00 -6.17 -10.33
N VAL A 315 14.21 -6.93 -9.58
CA VAL A 315 14.63 -8.21 -8.98
C VAL A 315 13.96 -9.35 -9.75
N ASP A 316 14.74 -10.32 -10.21
CA ASP A 316 14.20 -11.60 -10.68
C ASP A 316 13.36 -12.19 -9.54
N GLY A 317 12.04 -12.31 -9.75
CA GLY A 317 11.01 -12.39 -8.71
C GLY A 317 10.98 -13.62 -7.80
N LEU A 318 12.11 -14.31 -7.57
CA LEU A 318 12.17 -15.58 -6.83
C LEU A 318 13.00 -15.55 -5.52
N ASP A 319 13.65 -14.44 -5.16
CA ASP A 319 14.50 -14.40 -3.95
C ASP A 319 13.78 -13.95 -2.65
N ARG A 320 12.65 -13.21 -2.71
CA ARG A 320 12.05 -12.56 -1.51
C ARG A 320 10.52 -12.54 -1.41
N GLY A 321 9.78 -13.10 -2.36
CA GLY A 321 8.32 -13.00 -2.32
C GLY A 321 7.63 -13.66 -3.49
N PRO A 322 6.49 -14.34 -3.29
CA PRO A 322 5.94 -15.25 -4.30
C PRO A 322 5.31 -14.59 -5.52
N TYR A 323 5.11 -13.27 -5.53
CA TYR A 323 4.47 -12.59 -6.64
C TYR A 323 4.92 -11.13 -6.80
N ALA A 324 5.21 -10.74 -8.04
CA ALA A 324 5.38 -9.35 -8.45
C ALA A 324 4.99 -9.24 -9.92
N GLN A 325 4.21 -8.22 -10.30
CA GLN A 325 3.81 -8.01 -11.68
C GLN A 325 3.71 -6.52 -12.01
N GLN A 326 4.37 -6.11 -13.09
CA GLN A 326 4.19 -4.79 -13.71
C GLN A 326 2.79 -4.74 -14.37
N VAL A 327 1.80 -4.21 -13.66
CA VAL A 327 0.42 -4.16 -14.15
C VAL A 327 -0.37 -3.05 -13.44
N HIS A 328 -1.26 -2.39 -14.19
CA HIS A 328 -2.26 -1.51 -13.58
C HIS A 328 -3.33 -2.35 -12.91
N GLY A 329 -3.72 -1.96 -11.71
CA GLY A 329 -4.63 -2.77 -10.91
C GLY A 329 -4.84 -2.22 -9.52
N PHE A 330 -5.51 -3.04 -8.72
CA PHE A 330 -5.88 -2.72 -7.35
C PHE A 330 -5.93 -4.02 -6.53
N SER A 331 -6.03 -3.88 -5.22
CA SER A 331 -6.10 -5.03 -4.32
C SER A 331 -7.43 -5.12 -3.58
N HIS A 332 -7.74 -6.31 -3.10
CA HIS A 332 -8.90 -6.59 -2.26
C HIS A 332 -8.46 -7.32 -1.00
N LEU A 333 -8.81 -6.76 0.15
CA LEU A 333 -8.68 -7.37 1.46
C LEU A 333 -10.06 -7.86 1.93
N SER A 334 -10.15 -9.15 2.27
CA SER A 334 -11.27 -9.70 3.04
C SER A 334 -10.79 -10.15 4.41
N VAL A 335 -11.57 -9.86 5.45
CA VAL A 335 -11.22 -10.21 6.84
C VAL A 335 -12.35 -10.95 7.51
N THR A 336 -12.03 -12.09 8.10
CA THR A 336 -12.92 -12.85 8.99
C THR A 336 -12.26 -13.00 10.37
N PRO A 337 -12.96 -13.48 11.40
CA PRO A 337 -12.33 -13.79 12.69
C PRO A 337 -11.19 -14.83 12.62
N LYS A 338 -11.04 -15.55 11.51
CA LYS A 338 -10.10 -16.67 11.36
C LYS A 338 -8.95 -16.38 10.39
N ALA A 339 -9.16 -15.52 9.39
CA ALA A 339 -8.20 -15.29 8.33
C ALA A 339 -8.36 -13.92 7.67
N LEU A 340 -7.24 -13.42 7.16
CA LEU A 340 -7.14 -12.43 6.09
C LEU A 340 -7.13 -13.18 4.76
N GLU A 341 -7.75 -12.60 3.74
CA GLU A 341 -7.58 -12.97 2.35
C GLU A 341 -7.20 -11.72 1.57
N LEU A 342 -6.13 -11.82 0.78
CA LEU A 342 -5.58 -10.73 -0.02
C LEU A 342 -5.59 -11.14 -1.47
N ARG A 343 -6.06 -10.26 -2.36
CA ARG A 343 -6.11 -10.49 -3.81
C ARG A 343 -5.53 -9.29 -4.55
N HIS A 344 -4.75 -9.57 -5.59
CA HIS A 344 -4.35 -8.60 -6.63
C HIS A 344 -5.25 -8.78 -7.84
N LEU A 345 -5.76 -7.68 -8.37
CA LEU A 345 -6.62 -7.64 -9.54
C LEU A 345 -6.04 -6.70 -10.60
N ASP A 346 -6.22 -7.04 -11.88
CA ASP A 346 -5.88 -6.13 -12.97
C ASP A 346 -6.89 -4.97 -13.09
N ALA A 347 -6.62 -4.03 -13.99
CA ALA A 347 -7.49 -2.89 -14.26
C ALA A 347 -8.88 -3.25 -14.81
N ASP A 348 -9.12 -4.50 -15.23
CA ASP A 348 -10.44 -5.00 -15.62
C ASP A 348 -11.16 -5.72 -14.46
N GLY A 349 -10.52 -5.86 -13.29
CA GLY A 349 -11.05 -6.57 -12.13
C GLY A 349 -10.87 -8.09 -12.20
N ARG A 350 -9.97 -8.61 -13.04
CA ARG A 350 -9.64 -10.04 -13.08
C ARG A 350 -8.62 -10.37 -11.99
N LEU A 351 -8.84 -11.49 -11.30
CA LEU A 351 -7.92 -11.99 -10.28
C LEU A 351 -6.59 -12.40 -10.92
N LEU A 352 -5.51 -11.78 -10.47
CA LEU A 352 -4.14 -12.11 -10.88
C LEU A 352 -3.45 -13.02 -9.87
N TYR A 353 -3.63 -12.73 -8.58
CA TYR A 353 -2.95 -13.41 -7.50
C TYR A 353 -3.77 -13.32 -6.21
N GLY A 354 -3.64 -14.29 -5.31
CA GLY A 354 -4.22 -14.17 -3.98
C GLY A 354 -3.65 -15.15 -2.97
N ILE A 355 -3.77 -14.78 -1.69
CA ILE A 355 -3.38 -15.60 -0.55
C ILE A 355 -4.40 -15.52 0.58
N THR A 356 -4.36 -16.50 1.47
CA THR A 356 -5.00 -16.44 2.78
C THR A 356 -3.93 -16.46 3.86
N ARG A 357 -4.14 -15.73 4.95
CA ARG A 357 -3.32 -15.75 6.16
C ARG A 357 -4.19 -15.97 7.38
N ASN A 358 -3.97 -17.04 8.12
CA ASN A 358 -4.75 -17.30 9.34
C ASN A 358 -4.18 -16.58 10.58
N THR A 359 -4.89 -16.66 11.71
CA THR A 359 -4.47 -16.06 12.99
C THR A 359 -3.19 -16.66 13.59
N ALA A 360 -2.74 -17.82 13.11
CA ALA A 360 -1.47 -18.42 13.51
C ALA A 360 -0.28 -17.96 12.64
N GLY A 361 -0.51 -17.09 11.65
CA GLY A 361 0.52 -16.61 10.73
C GLY A 361 0.83 -17.54 9.57
N VAL A 362 0.00 -18.56 9.33
CA VAL A 362 0.18 -19.45 8.18
C VAL A 362 -0.40 -18.79 6.94
N VAL A 363 0.44 -18.62 5.92
CA VAL A 363 0.08 -18.06 4.60
C VAL A 363 -0.05 -19.18 3.58
N LYS A 364 -1.10 -19.15 2.76
CA LYS A 364 -1.35 -20.11 1.68
C LYS A 364 -1.81 -19.40 0.40
N PRO A 365 -1.43 -19.88 -0.79
CA PRO A 365 -2.04 -19.43 -2.04
C PRO A 365 -3.57 -19.63 -2.00
N LEU A 366 -4.30 -18.71 -2.62
CA LEU A 366 -5.75 -18.83 -2.79
C LEU A 366 -6.05 -19.96 -3.79
N GLY A 367 -6.90 -20.92 -3.39
CA GLY A 367 -7.24 -22.09 -4.20
C GLY A 367 -6.33 -23.33 -4.03
N ALA A 368 -5.39 -23.29 -3.08
CA ALA A 368 -4.47 -24.39 -2.76
C ALA A 368 -4.99 -25.36 -1.67
#